data_AF-A0A6H1ZHA9-F1
#
_entry.id   AF-A0A6H1ZHA9-F1
#
_cell.length_a   1.000
_cell.length_b   1.000
_cell.length_c   1.000
_cell.angle_alpha   90.00
_cell.angle_beta   90.00
_cell.angle_gamma   90.00
#
_symmetry.space_group_name_H-M   'P 1'
#
loop_
_entity.id
_entity.type
_entity.pdbx_description
1 polymer ?
#
loop_
_entity_poly.entity_id
_entity_poly.type
_entity_poly.pdbx_seq_one_letter_code
_entity_poly.pdbx_strand_id
1 'polypeptide(L)'
;MLLNKSGRYILTLDVGTFMPDGHRYDAVWGDCKIINVKEEFGFSPGAGHSNFYVSVNDGAVIIPGCQINGYALSSKKPPVIKLQYENGAAYSPIYTGMKK
;
A
#
# COMPACT_ATOMS: atom_id res chain seq x y z
N MET A 1 5.83 -4.04 -11.42
CA MET A 1 4.48 -3.87 -10.85
C MET A 1 3.60 -3.16 -11.88
N LEU A 2 2.50 -3.76 -12.31
CA LEU A 2 1.53 -3.12 -13.23
C LEU A 2 0.29 -2.74 -12.42
N LEU A 3 0.31 -1.54 -11.83
CA LEU A 3 -0.91 -0.90 -11.36
C LEU A 3 -1.59 -0.24 -12.57
N ASN A 4 -2.86 -0.53 -12.81
CA ASN A 4 -3.66 0.30 -13.70
C ASN A 4 -3.83 1.68 -13.03
N LYS A 5 -4.15 2.73 -13.81
CA LYS A 5 -4.36 4.09 -13.28
C LYS A 5 -5.33 4.13 -12.09
N SER A 6 -6.31 3.23 -12.07
CA SER A 6 -7.23 3.04 -10.96
C SER A 6 -7.64 1.58 -10.81
N GLY A 7 -8.01 1.20 -9.59
CA GLY A 7 -8.58 -0.11 -9.27
C GLY A 7 -8.46 -0.43 -7.79
N ARG A 8 -9.07 -1.54 -7.36
CA ARG A 8 -8.99 -1.97 -5.96
C ARG A 8 -7.80 -2.90 -5.76
N TYR A 9 -6.86 -2.50 -4.92
CA TYR A 9 -5.61 -3.23 -4.71
C TYR A 9 -5.26 -3.40 -3.23
N ILE A 10 -4.45 -4.41 -2.97
CA ILE A 10 -3.59 -4.49 -1.78
C ILE A 10 -2.21 -4.00 -2.18
N LEU A 11 -1.69 -3.02 -1.46
CA LEU A 11 -0.33 -2.50 -1.64
C LEU A 11 0.48 -2.88 -0.41
N THR A 12 1.54 -3.65 -0.59
CA THR A 12 2.50 -3.92 0.47
C THR A 12 3.42 -2.72 0.65
N LEU A 13 3.69 -2.37 1.90
CA LEU A 13 4.49 -1.20 2.27
C LEU A 13 5.91 -1.62 2.63
N ASP A 14 6.84 -0.67 2.53
CA ASP A 14 8.22 -0.91 2.92
C ASP A 14 8.38 -1.03 4.44
N VAL A 15 9.43 -1.75 4.82
CA VAL A 15 9.77 -2.01 6.23
C VAL A 15 10.06 -0.67 6.91
N GLY A 16 9.26 -0.33 7.92
CA GLY A 16 9.41 0.93 8.66
C GLY A 16 8.44 2.04 8.24
N THR A 17 7.39 1.71 7.48
CA THR A 17 6.29 2.65 7.24
C THR A 17 5.42 2.80 8.49
N PHE A 18 5.52 3.96 9.15
CA PHE A 18 4.68 4.36 10.29
C PHE A 18 3.62 5.35 9.85
N MET A 19 2.40 5.17 10.35
CA MET A 19 1.31 6.12 10.14
C MET A 19 1.27 7.15 11.29
N PRO A 20 0.51 8.25 11.14
CA PRO A 20 0.43 9.31 12.16
C PRO A 20 -0.08 8.84 13.54
N ASP A 21 -0.73 7.67 13.60
CA ASP A 21 -1.16 7.01 14.83
C ASP A 21 -0.02 6.32 15.60
N GLY A 22 1.20 6.32 15.04
CA GLY A 22 2.37 5.68 15.63
C GLY A 22 2.44 4.16 15.38
N HIS A 23 1.46 3.58 14.70
CA HIS A 23 1.47 2.16 14.35
C HIS A 23 2.21 1.91 13.04
N ARG A 24 2.87 0.74 12.97
CA ARG A 24 3.50 0.25 11.75
C ARG A 24 2.48 -0.53 10.93
N TYR A 25 2.46 -0.28 9.63
CA TYR A 25 1.58 -0.97 8.68
C TYR A 25 2.42 -1.63 7.60
N ASP A 26 2.18 -2.93 7.37
CA ASP A 26 2.89 -3.69 6.34
C ASP A 26 2.13 -3.73 5.00
N ALA A 27 0.84 -3.38 4.99
CA ALA A 27 0.07 -3.22 3.76
C ALA A 27 -1.16 -2.32 3.96
N VAL A 28 -1.69 -1.81 2.84
CA VAL A 28 -3.00 -1.17 2.76
C VAL A 28 -3.87 -1.84 1.72
N TRP A 29 -5.19 -1.79 1.90
CA TRP A 29 -6.16 -2.27 0.91
C TRP A 29 -7.24 -1.22 0.68
N GLY A 30 -7.59 -0.99 -0.59
CA GLY A 30 -8.66 -0.06 -0.93
C GLY A 30 -8.69 0.27 -2.41
N ASP A 31 -9.53 1.24 -2.75
CA ASP A 31 -9.60 1.81 -4.09
C ASP A 31 -8.39 2.72 -4.31
N CYS A 32 -7.47 2.25 -5.13
CA CYS A 32 -6.21 2.93 -5.42
C CYS A 32 -6.30 3.71 -6.73
N LYS A 33 -5.70 4.90 -6.76
CA LYS A 33 -5.52 5.72 -7.95
C LYS A 33 -4.10 6.27 -7.98
N ILE A 34 -3.43 6.13 -9.12
CA ILE A 34 -2.14 6.81 -9.34
C ILE A 34 -2.45 8.30 -9.53
N ILE A 35 -1.83 9.13 -8.72
CA ILE A 35 -2.06 10.58 -8.72
C ILE A 35 -0.79 11.34 -9.12
N ASN A 36 -1.00 12.52 -9.70
CA ASN A 36 0.05 13.49 -9.96
C ASN A 36 0.12 14.48 -8.79
N VAL A 37 1.20 14.44 -8.01
CA VAL A 37 1.36 15.29 -6.82
C VAL A 37 1.32 16.78 -7.14
N LYS A 38 1.80 17.19 -8.32
CA LYS A 38 1.77 18.59 -8.71
C LYS A 38 0.34 19.10 -8.91
N GLU A 39 -0.52 18.26 -9.47
CA GLU A 39 -1.93 18.58 -9.71
C GLU A 39 -2.73 18.58 -8.40
N GLU A 40 -2.46 17.62 -7.51
CA GLU A 40 -3.24 17.44 -6.27
C GLU A 40 -2.76 18.33 -5.11
N PHE A 41 -1.45 18.57 -4.98
CA PHE A 41 -0.86 19.27 -3.83
C PHE A 41 -0.10 20.55 -4.18
N GLY A 42 0.00 20.90 -5.47
CA GLY A 42 0.65 22.13 -5.91
C GLY A 42 2.18 22.15 -5.81
N PHE A 43 2.82 21.03 -5.46
CA PHE A 43 4.28 20.91 -5.41
C PHE A 43 4.79 19.74 -6.26
N SER A 44 6.02 19.87 -6.76
CA SER A 44 6.72 18.78 -7.44
C SER A 44 7.72 18.14 -6.48
N PRO A 45 7.68 16.81 -6.28
CA PRO A 45 8.72 16.11 -5.54
C PRO A 45 10.10 16.40 -6.17
N GLY A 46 11.14 16.54 -5.34
CA GLY A 46 12.50 16.74 -5.83
C GLY A 46 12.97 15.58 -6.70
N ALA A 47 13.89 15.86 -7.64
CA ALA A 47 14.51 14.84 -8.46
C ALA A 47 15.21 13.78 -7.57
N GLY A 48 14.83 12.51 -7.72
CA GLY A 48 15.31 11.40 -6.89
C GLY A 48 14.31 10.86 -5.86
N HIS A 49 13.14 11.50 -5.70
CA HIS A 49 12.04 10.99 -4.88
C HIS A 49 10.98 10.27 -5.73
N SER A 50 10.15 9.43 -5.08
CA SER A 50 9.08 8.61 -5.65
C SER A 50 8.54 9.07 -7.02
N ASN A 51 8.70 8.22 -8.04
CA ASN A 51 8.29 8.52 -9.42
C ASN A 51 6.76 8.61 -9.63
N PHE A 52 5.97 8.17 -8.65
CA PHE A 52 4.51 8.24 -8.65
C PHE A 52 4.00 8.14 -7.22
N TYR A 53 2.72 8.51 -7.01
CA TYR A 53 2.04 8.43 -5.73
C TYR A 53 0.71 7.72 -5.93
N VAL A 54 0.25 7.02 -4.89
CA VAL A 54 -1.02 6.30 -4.90
C VAL A 54 -1.93 6.84 -3.82
N SER A 55 -3.08 7.37 -4.23
CA SER A 55 -4.19 7.68 -3.33
C SER A 55 -5.00 6.41 -3.08
N VAL A 56 -5.31 6.12 -1.82
CA VAL A 56 -6.14 4.99 -1.40
C VAL A 56 -7.40 5.52 -0.74
N ASN A 57 -8.56 5.04 -1.18
CA ASN A 57 -9.89 5.44 -0.71
C ASN A 57 -10.05 6.97 -0.70
N ASP A 58 -9.84 7.59 -1.87
CA ASP A 58 -10.02 9.03 -2.11
C ASP A 58 -9.24 9.94 -1.14
N GLY A 59 -7.95 9.63 -0.95
CA GLY A 59 -7.04 10.46 -0.18
C GLY A 59 -7.00 10.16 1.32
N ALA A 60 -7.73 9.15 1.79
CA ALA A 60 -7.61 8.67 3.17
C ALA A 60 -6.16 8.28 3.51
N VAL A 61 -5.43 7.74 2.53
CA VAL A 61 -3.98 7.52 2.61
C VAL A 61 -3.33 7.85 1.28
N ILE A 62 -2.16 8.51 1.31
CA ILE A 62 -1.35 8.79 0.13
C ILE A 62 0.03 8.19 0.32
N ILE A 63 0.39 7.29 -0.59
CA ILE A 63 1.60 6.48 -0.46
C ILE A 63 2.56 6.85 -1.59
N PRO A 64 3.78 7.30 -1.28
CA PRO A 64 4.83 7.47 -2.27
C PRO A 64 5.21 6.12 -2.87
N GLY A 65 5.39 6.04 -4.19
CA GLY A 65 5.71 4.79 -4.88
C GLY A 65 6.98 4.09 -4.38
N CYS A 66 7.94 4.82 -3.81
CA CYS A 66 9.14 4.24 -3.19
C CYS A 66 8.87 3.50 -1.87
N GLN A 67 7.73 3.76 -1.24
CA GLN A 67 7.28 3.08 -0.02
C GLN A 67 6.40 1.86 -0.34
N ILE A 68 6.11 1.59 -1.61
CA ILE A 68 5.39 0.39 -2.02
C ILE A 68 6.42 -0.70 -2.31
N ASN A 69 6.57 -1.65 -1.40
CA ASN A 69 7.58 -2.69 -1.48
C ASN A 69 6.98 -3.97 -2.07
N GLY A 70 7.60 -4.56 -3.10
CA GLY A 70 7.24 -5.87 -3.63
C GLY A 70 6.21 -5.85 -4.75
N TYR A 71 4.90 -5.82 -4.42
CA TYR A 71 3.84 -6.05 -5.41
C TYR A 71 2.51 -5.38 -5.04
N ALA A 72 1.68 -5.13 -6.05
CA ALA A 72 0.28 -4.74 -5.89
C ALA A 72 -0.62 -5.88 -6.39
N LEU A 73 -1.60 -6.30 -5.57
CA LEU A 73 -2.56 -7.34 -5.93
C LEU A 73 -3.94 -6.74 -6.12
N SER A 74 -4.54 -6.94 -7.29
CA SER A 74 -5.94 -6.56 -7.46
C SER A 74 -6.82 -7.46 -6.59
N SER A 75 -7.64 -6.87 -5.74
CA SER A 75 -8.54 -7.64 -4.87
C SER A 75 -9.85 -6.90 -4.64
N LYS A 76 -10.97 -7.54 -4.99
CA LYS A 76 -12.31 -7.02 -4.69
C LYS A 76 -12.68 -7.14 -3.21
N LYS A 77 -12.03 -8.05 -2.48
CA LYS A 77 -12.31 -8.35 -1.07
C LYS A 77 -11.14 -7.92 -0.18
N PRO A 78 -11.40 -7.55 1.08
CA PRO A 78 -10.32 -7.26 2.01
C PRO A 78 -9.43 -8.50 2.17
N PRO A 79 -8.11 -8.32 2.38
CA PRO A 79 -7.24 -9.42 2.70
C PRO A 79 -7.72 -10.14 3.97
N VAL A 80 -7.68 -11.46 3.95
CA VAL A 80 -7.74 -12.24 5.18
C VAL A 80 -6.33 -12.30 5.73
N ILE A 81 -6.13 -11.64 6.87
CA ILE A 81 -4.88 -11.65 7.61
C ILE A 81 -4.84 -12.94 8.42
N LYS A 82 -3.95 -13.86 8.07
CA LYS A 82 -3.63 -15.00 8.92
C LYS A 82 -2.33 -14.71 9.65
N LEU A 83 -2.42 -14.64 10.97
CA LEU A 83 -1.25 -14.66 11.84
C LEU A 83 -0.70 -16.08 11.82
N GLN A 84 0.55 -16.24 11.42
CA GLN A 84 1.28 -17.49 11.65
C GLN A 84 1.95 -17.40 13.00
N TYR A 85 1.92 -18.49 13.75
CA TYR A 85 2.59 -18.59 15.04
C TYR A 85 3.69 -19.64 14.93
N GLU A 86 4.92 -19.26 15.23
CA GLU A 86 6.04 -20.19 15.42
C GLU A 86 6.57 -20.01 16.83
N ASN A 87 6.70 -21.11 17.58
CA ASN A 87 7.21 -21.11 18.96
C ASN A 87 6.53 -20.09 19.91
N GLY A 88 5.24 -19.83 19.72
CA GLY A 88 4.47 -18.89 20.54
C GLY A 88 4.62 -17.40 20.16
N ALA A 89 5.43 -17.07 19.15
CA ALA A 89 5.53 -15.74 18.59
C ALA A 89 4.75 -15.63 17.28
N ALA A 90 3.97 -14.54 17.12
CA ALA A 90 3.32 -14.24 15.86
C ALA A 90 4.36 -13.73 14.84
N TYR A 91 4.42 -14.38 13.68
CA TYR A 91 5.24 -13.96 12.54
C TYR A 91 4.39 -13.22 11.50
N SER A 92 5.10 -12.48 10.64
CA SER A 92 4.57 -11.54 9.63
C SER A 92 3.29 -12.05 8.96
N PRO A 93 2.25 -11.22 8.82
CA PRO A 93 0.97 -11.66 8.29
C PRO A 93 1.10 -12.20 6.86
N ILE A 94 0.66 -13.44 6.64
CA ILE A 94 0.49 -13.95 5.28
C ILE A 94 -0.92 -13.61 4.82
N TYR A 95 -1.00 -12.76 3.80
CA TYR A 95 -2.24 -12.46 3.10
C TYR A 95 -2.68 -13.70 2.31
N THR A 96 -3.53 -14.54 2.90
CA THR A 96 -4.02 -15.79 2.26
C THR A 96 -5.54 -15.77 2.15
N GLY A 97 -6.04 -15.91 0.91
CA GLY A 97 -7.48 -16.03 0.69
C GLY A 97 -7.92 -15.36 -0.60
N MET A 98 -7.35 -15.76 -1.74
CA MET A 98 -7.78 -15.23 -3.04
C MET A 98 -7.79 -16.37 -4.05
N LYS A 99 -8.92 -17.09 -4.13
CA LYS A 99 -9.22 -17.91 -5.30
C LYS A 99 -9.43 -16.94 -6.48
N LYS A 100 -8.74 -17.22 -7.59
CA LYS A 100 -8.97 -16.59 -8.89
C LYS A 100 -10.44 -16.68 -9.29
#